data_AF-A0A8H7QW92-F1
#
_entry.id   AF-A0A8H7QW92-F1
#
_cell.length_a   1.000
_cell.length_b   1.000
_cell.length_c   1.000
_cell.angle_alpha   90.00
_cell.angle_beta   90.00
_cell.angle_gamma   90.00
#
_symmetry.space_group_name_H-M   'P 1'
#
loop_
_entity.id
_entity.type
_entity.pdbx_description
1 polymer ?
#
loop_
_entity_poly.entity_id
_entity_poly.type
_entity_poly.pdbx_seq_one_letter_code
_entity_poly.pdbx_strand_id
1 'polypeptide(L)'
;MDPIAFFDHLAAKSATSQSTHVQSLSSNEDNEQRMTLRPSLDTPRQDEFQDKWILFVEAYRTEKQELSEHLKDQLVALDQIEQDFDQSNLEIQHQVGRAFDRLSSDLHHHQSRLSIERKQFEREKDMIQQVRQFQDEKIRLNVGGQFFETSLTTLRKDPRSKLAHMFSPDSNVKPEADNSYFIDRDSTYFRLVLNYLRDLKIPTGIVEDPKIMDELMQEARFYELNDLLRLKWENLPVITQEQLYQLYPPFSKTRLYQPIVMRLTGKNLSNLDFSNYHIDPQSNFMESNLENADFSQAKFGFDFDHQVNFTGCFLLGTVFPQEGTANRASGVQMKLDGAIPQNEHIEEHIKRHGRRLDHEERKRKREARSAHKASQYAQKVHGLKAKMLNKRRHAEKIQMKKTIKQHEEKNAKSKSADAIPEGAVPTYLLDREGEDRAKILSNMVKQKRKEKAGKWAVPLPTVRGMAEDEMFKVVKTGKHKTKQWKRLVTKATFVGEGFTRKPPKYERFVRPMGLRYKKAHVTHPELKATFCLPIIGVKKNPQSPLYTQLGVITKGTVLEVNVSELGLVTTGGKVVWGKYAQVTNNPENDGCINAVLLV
;
A
#
# COMPACT_ATOMS: atom_id res chain seq x y z
N MET A 1 16.50 -18.19 -33.79
CA MET A 1 17.49 -17.43 -34.58
C MET A 1 18.81 -18.10 -34.30
N ASP A 2 19.33 -18.85 -35.26
CA ASP A 2 20.39 -19.83 -35.05
C ASP A 2 21.72 -19.17 -34.61
N PRO A 3 22.38 -19.66 -33.54
CA PRO A 3 23.62 -19.08 -33.02
C PRO A 3 24.86 -19.28 -33.91
N ILE A 4 24.76 -20.11 -34.95
CA ILE A 4 25.88 -20.46 -35.83
C ILE A 4 26.14 -19.36 -36.87
N ALA A 5 25.10 -18.64 -37.31
CA ALA A 5 25.21 -17.61 -38.35
C ALA A 5 25.99 -16.35 -37.91
N PHE A 6 26.16 -16.12 -36.60
CA PHE A 6 26.87 -14.95 -36.08
C PHE A 6 28.40 -15.14 -36.07
N PHE A 7 28.89 -16.37 -35.87
CA PHE A 7 30.32 -16.65 -35.85
C PHE A 7 30.93 -16.77 -37.24
N ASP A 8 30.18 -17.28 -38.23
CA ASP A 8 30.62 -17.31 -39.64
C ASP A 8 30.83 -15.89 -40.21
N HIS A 9 30.06 -14.90 -39.73
CA HIS A 9 30.19 -13.51 -40.15
C HIS A 9 31.42 -12.79 -39.56
N LEU A 10 32.00 -13.32 -38.47
CA LEU A 10 33.24 -12.79 -37.86
C LEU A 10 34.49 -13.46 -38.44
N ALA A 11 34.43 -14.75 -38.79
CA ALA A 11 35.50 -15.44 -39.49
C ALA A 11 35.70 -14.90 -40.93
N ALA A 12 34.64 -14.43 -41.59
CA ALA A 12 34.71 -13.83 -42.92
C ALA A 12 35.36 -12.42 -42.96
N LYS A 13 35.62 -11.78 -41.80
CA LYS A 13 36.21 -10.43 -41.71
C LYS A 13 37.68 -10.39 -41.32
N SER A 14 38.30 -11.52 -40.96
CA SER A 14 39.75 -11.61 -40.72
C SER A 14 40.56 -12.02 -41.95
N ALA A 15 39.89 -12.50 -43.02
CA ALA A 15 40.52 -12.85 -44.29
C ALA A 15 40.47 -11.69 -45.29
N THR A 16 41.04 -10.53 -44.95
CA THR A 16 41.30 -9.44 -45.94
C THR A 16 42.31 -8.44 -45.41
N SER A 17 43.53 -8.90 -45.13
CA SER A 17 44.68 -8.00 -45.12
C SER A 17 45.97 -8.77 -45.36
N GLN A 18 46.69 -8.34 -46.40
CA GLN A 18 48.08 -8.67 -46.76
C GLN A 18 48.29 -9.76 -47.82
N SER A 19 48.16 -9.32 -49.08
CA SER A 19 49.05 -9.70 -50.17
C SER A 19 49.21 -8.47 -51.09
N THR A 20 50.32 -7.77 -50.94
CA THR A 20 50.95 -6.99 -52.03
C THR A 20 52.47 -7.10 -51.89
N HIS A 21 53.06 -7.80 -52.85
CA HIS A 21 54.47 -7.77 -53.26
C HIS A 21 55.57 -8.13 -52.25
N VAL A 22 56.15 -9.33 -52.40
CA VAL A 22 57.41 -9.50 -53.16
C VAL A 22 57.32 -10.83 -53.93
N GLN A 23 57.50 -10.75 -55.25
CA GLN A 23 57.59 -11.90 -56.14
C GLN A 23 58.93 -12.62 -55.97
N SER A 24 58.82 -13.95 -56.01
CA SER A 24 59.79 -14.92 -56.50
C SER A 24 60.88 -14.40 -57.45
N LEU A 25 62.14 -14.69 -57.12
CA LEU A 25 63.16 -15.04 -58.11
C LEU A 25 63.71 -16.40 -57.71
N SER A 26 63.18 -17.43 -58.37
CA SER A 26 63.74 -18.77 -58.41
C SER A 26 65.03 -18.77 -59.22
N SER A 27 66.01 -19.48 -58.67
CA SER A 27 67.11 -20.19 -59.33
C SER A 27 67.01 -20.34 -60.86
N ASN A 28 68.01 -19.83 -61.56
CA ASN A 28 68.54 -20.43 -62.79
C ASN A 28 70.07 -20.34 -62.71
N GLU A 29 70.69 -21.45 -62.36
CA GLU A 29 72.06 -21.79 -62.76
C GLU A 29 72.03 -22.20 -64.25
N ASP A 30 73.22 -22.16 -64.87
CA ASP A 30 73.57 -22.65 -66.22
C ASP A 30 73.39 -21.70 -67.41
N ASN A 31 74.47 -20.98 -67.76
CA ASN A 31 75.08 -21.11 -69.11
C ASN A 31 76.49 -20.49 -69.17
N GLU A 32 77.52 -21.27 -68.85
CA GLU A 32 78.88 -21.03 -69.34
C GLU A 32 78.98 -21.51 -70.79
N GLN A 33 79.10 -20.59 -71.75
CA GLN A 33 79.55 -20.92 -73.10
C GLN A 33 80.84 -20.20 -73.46
N ARG A 34 81.86 -21.04 -73.72
CA ARG A 34 83.17 -20.75 -74.31
C ARG A 34 83.08 -19.77 -75.49
N MET A 35 83.92 -18.74 -75.48
CA MET A 35 84.54 -18.22 -76.70
C MET A 35 86.05 -18.15 -76.50
N THR A 36 86.74 -19.02 -77.24
CA THR A 36 88.18 -18.98 -77.48
C THR A 36 88.57 -17.70 -78.21
N LEU A 37 89.70 -17.10 -77.84
CA LEU A 37 90.70 -16.50 -78.75
C LEU A 37 91.95 -16.13 -77.92
N ARG A 38 93.09 -16.75 -78.24
CA ARG A 38 94.43 -16.31 -77.78
C ARG A 38 94.84 -15.07 -78.61
N PRO A 39 95.75 -14.19 -78.12
CA PRO A 39 97.19 -14.44 -78.31
C PRO A 39 98.12 -14.11 -77.11
N SER A 40 99.17 -14.92 -77.04
CA SER A 40 100.51 -14.80 -76.43
C SER A 40 101.00 -13.46 -75.84
N LEU A 41 101.60 -13.49 -74.63
CA LEU A 41 103.07 -13.47 -74.37
C LEU A 41 103.38 -13.21 -72.87
N ASP A 42 104.37 -13.97 -72.37
CA ASP A 42 105.31 -13.75 -71.25
C ASP A 42 104.86 -13.58 -69.76
N THR A 43 105.60 -14.31 -68.91
CA THR A 43 105.53 -14.48 -67.43
C THR A 43 106.20 -13.32 -66.64
N PRO A 44 106.35 -13.28 -65.28
CA PRO A 44 105.85 -14.10 -64.15
C PRO A 44 105.32 -13.30 -62.90
N ARG A 45 104.88 -14.03 -61.85
CA ARG A 45 104.53 -13.68 -60.44
C ARG A 45 103.04 -13.44 -60.13
N GLN A 46 102.28 -14.54 -59.97
CA GLN A 46 100.88 -14.52 -59.52
C GLN A 46 100.54 -15.49 -58.37
N ASP A 47 101.54 -16.13 -57.73
CA ASP A 47 101.25 -17.23 -56.80
C ASP A 47 100.84 -16.80 -55.37
N GLU A 48 101.21 -15.62 -54.87
CA GLU A 48 100.81 -15.19 -53.51
C GLU A 48 99.39 -14.62 -53.40
N PHE A 49 98.82 -14.13 -54.52
CA PHE A 49 97.49 -13.51 -54.51
C PHE A 49 96.38 -14.54 -54.67
N GLN A 50 96.66 -15.64 -55.39
CA GLN A 50 95.71 -16.69 -55.69
C GLN A 50 95.37 -17.52 -54.44
N ASP A 51 96.36 -17.83 -53.61
CA ASP A 51 96.16 -18.54 -52.34
C ASP A 51 95.36 -17.71 -51.32
N LYS A 52 95.65 -16.41 -51.21
CA LYS A 52 94.87 -15.49 -50.35
C LYS A 52 93.44 -15.31 -50.83
N TRP A 53 93.23 -15.26 -52.15
CA TRP A 53 91.89 -15.14 -52.73
C TRP A 53 91.08 -16.43 -52.53
N ILE A 54 91.68 -17.61 -52.70
CA ILE A 54 91.03 -18.90 -52.45
C ILE A 54 90.64 -19.03 -50.97
N LEU A 55 91.55 -18.73 -50.04
CA LEU A 55 91.26 -18.74 -48.61
C LEU A 55 90.15 -17.74 -48.22
N PHE A 56 90.12 -16.56 -48.84
CA PHE A 56 89.07 -15.57 -48.61
C PHE A 56 87.70 -16.04 -49.16
N VAL A 57 87.68 -16.63 -50.35
CA VAL A 57 86.45 -17.16 -50.97
C VAL A 57 85.93 -18.37 -50.20
N GLU A 58 86.81 -19.23 -49.70
CA GLU A 58 86.45 -20.36 -48.83
C GLU A 58 85.92 -19.87 -47.48
N ALA A 59 86.60 -18.91 -46.84
CA ALA A 59 86.13 -18.29 -45.59
C ALA A 59 84.77 -17.59 -45.76
N TYR A 60 84.56 -16.89 -46.89
CA TYR A 60 83.27 -16.27 -47.20
C TYR A 60 82.18 -17.30 -47.50
N ARG A 61 82.51 -18.43 -48.15
CA ARG A 61 81.57 -19.53 -48.39
C ARG A 61 81.17 -20.21 -47.08
N THR A 62 82.12 -20.47 -46.18
CA THR A 62 81.83 -21.05 -44.87
C THR A 62 80.99 -20.10 -44.02
N GLU A 63 81.34 -18.81 -43.97
CA GLU A 63 80.55 -17.82 -43.22
C GLU A 63 79.13 -17.65 -43.81
N LYS A 64 78.99 -17.66 -45.14
CA LYS A 64 77.68 -17.64 -45.80
C LYS A 64 76.87 -18.91 -45.52
N GLN A 65 77.50 -20.08 -45.44
CA GLN A 65 76.85 -21.33 -45.09
C GLN A 65 76.40 -21.33 -43.62
N GLU A 66 77.25 -20.93 -42.69
CA GLU A 66 76.92 -20.81 -41.27
C GLU A 66 75.78 -19.82 -41.04
N LEU A 67 75.80 -18.68 -41.72
CA LEU A 67 74.74 -17.67 -41.60
C LEU A 67 73.41 -18.14 -42.21
N SER A 68 73.48 -18.94 -43.29
CA SER A 68 72.31 -19.58 -43.91
C SER A 68 71.71 -20.67 -43.02
N GLU A 69 72.54 -21.48 -42.36
CA GLU A 69 72.07 -22.46 -41.38
C GLU A 69 71.46 -21.77 -40.16
N HIS A 70 72.10 -20.72 -39.64
CA HIS A 70 71.56 -19.94 -38.53
C HIS A 70 70.18 -19.32 -38.86
N LEU A 71 70.01 -18.78 -40.07
CA LEU A 71 68.72 -18.25 -40.53
C LEU A 71 67.64 -19.34 -40.63
N LYS A 72 68.01 -20.55 -41.09
CA LYS A 72 67.08 -21.69 -41.14
C LYS A 72 66.66 -22.14 -39.74
N ASP A 73 67.62 -22.21 -38.81
CA ASP A 73 67.34 -22.58 -37.42
C ASP A 73 66.42 -21.54 -36.74
N GLN A 74 66.64 -20.25 -37.01
CA GLN A 74 65.74 -19.19 -36.53
C GLN A 74 64.33 -19.28 -37.14
N LEU A 75 64.23 -19.63 -38.41
CA LEU A 75 62.93 -19.84 -39.09
C LEU A 75 62.16 -21.02 -38.47
N VAL A 76 62.84 -22.14 -38.20
CA VAL A 76 62.23 -23.30 -37.54
C VAL A 76 61.81 -22.95 -36.10
N ALA A 77 62.63 -22.19 -35.37
CA ALA A 77 62.26 -21.73 -34.03
C ALA A 77 61.04 -20.80 -34.03
N LEU A 78 60.91 -19.93 -35.04
CA LEU A 78 59.73 -19.07 -35.20
C LEU A 78 58.47 -19.88 -35.53
N ASP A 79 58.56 -20.86 -36.43
CA ASP A 79 57.44 -21.75 -36.77
C ASP A 79 56.94 -22.54 -35.54
N GLN A 80 57.87 -23.00 -34.70
CA GLN A 80 57.53 -23.69 -33.45
C GLN A 80 56.78 -22.75 -32.48
N ILE A 81 57.21 -21.49 -32.37
CA ILE A 81 56.54 -20.48 -31.53
C ILE A 81 55.15 -20.16 -32.07
N GLU A 82 54.98 -20.08 -33.39
CA GLU A 82 53.68 -19.83 -34.02
C GLU A 82 52.71 -20.98 -33.75
N GLN A 83 53.15 -22.23 -33.87
CA GLN A 83 52.35 -23.41 -33.54
C GLN A 83 51.95 -23.45 -32.05
N ASP A 84 52.89 -23.14 -31.14
CA ASP A 84 52.61 -23.08 -29.70
C ASP A 84 51.61 -21.96 -29.35
N PHE A 85 51.70 -20.83 -30.04
CA PHE A 85 50.76 -19.72 -29.90
C PHE A 85 49.36 -20.12 -30.36
N ASP A 86 49.23 -20.73 -31.54
CA ASP A 86 47.95 -21.17 -32.08
C ASP A 86 47.31 -22.23 -31.19
N GLN A 87 48.10 -23.18 -30.69
CA GLN A 87 47.61 -24.20 -29.76
C GLN A 87 47.10 -23.59 -28.45
N SER A 88 47.86 -22.63 -27.89
CA SER A 88 47.46 -21.91 -26.68
C SER A 88 46.19 -21.08 -26.90
N ASN A 89 46.08 -20.43 -28.06
CA ASN A 89 44.94 -19.59 -28.41
C ASN A 89 43.66 -20.44 -28.57
N LEU A 90 43.77 -21.61 -29.21
CA LEU A 90 42.68 -22.57 -29.33
C LEU A 90 42.20 -23.05 -27.95
N GLU A 91 43.14 -23.35 -27.06
CA GLU A 91 42.83 -23.80 -25.71
C GLU A 91 42.12 -22.71 -24.89
N ILE A 92 42.57 -21.46 -25.00
CA ILE A 92 41.90 -20.30 -24.40
C ILE A 92 40.48 -20.15 -24.96
N GLN A 93 40.27 -20.26 -26.27
CA GLN A 93 38.93 -20.19 -26.84
C GLN A 93 38.00 -21.29 -26.31
N HIS A 94 38.49 -22.52 -26.17
CA HIS A 94 37.73 -23.61 -25.54
C HIS A 94 37.45 -23.38 -24.06
N GLN A 95 38.37 -22.77 -23.31
CA GLN A 95 38.13 -22.39 -21.91
C GLN A 95 37.07 -21.30 -21.79
N VAL A 96 37.14 -20.28 -22.65
CA VAL A 96 36.16 -19.18 -22.71
C VAL A 96 34.77 -19.71 -23.10
N GLY A 97 34.68 -20.59 -24.09
CA GLY A 97 33.43 -21.24 -24.49
C GLY A 97 32.79 -22.03 -23.33
N ARG A 98 33.58 -22.88 -22.65
CA ARG A 98 33.09 -23.63 -21.48
C ARG A 98 32.65 -22.72 -20.33
N ALA A 99 33.35 -21.62 -20.10
CA ALA A 99 32.97 -20.64 -19.09
C ALA A 99 31.66 -19.93 -19.45
N PHE A 100 31.48 -19.59 -20.73
CA PHE A 100 30.26 -18.97 -21.24
C PHE A 100 29.05 -19.91 -21.11
N ASP A 101 29.19 -21.18 -21.50
CA ASP A 101 28.11 -22.16 -21.41
C ASP A 101 27.66 -22.42 -19.97
N ARG A 102 28.62 -22.47 -19.02
CA ARG A 102 28.33 -22.57 -17.59
C ARG A 102 27.56 -21.35 -17.10
N LEU A 103 28.04 -20.15 -17.42
CA LEU A 103 27.39 -18.90 -16.99
C LEU A 103 25.98 -18.76 -17.60
N SER A 104 25.80 -19.17 -18.86
CA SER A 104 24.52 -19.16 -19.55
C SER A 104 23.52 -20.12 -18.90
N SER A 105 23.98 -21.32 -18.54
CA SER A 105 23.18 -22.32 -17.82
C SER A 105 22.79 -21.83 -16.42
N ASP A 106 23.74 -21.26 -15.67
CA ASP A 106 23.50 -20.68 -14.35
C ASP A 106 22.49 -19.52 -14.41
N LEU A 107 22.59 -18.65 -15.42
CA LEU A 107 21.62 -17.58 -15.66
C LEU A 107 20.23 -18.11 -15.98
N HIS A 108 20.13 -19.16 -16.80
CA HIS A 108 18.85 -19.81 -17.11
C HIS A 108 18.21 -20.46 -15.87
N HIS A 109 19.00 -21.16 -15.06
CA HIS A 109 18.55 -21.72 -13.79
C HIS A 109 18.14 -20.63 -12.81
N HIS A 110 18.89 -19.54 -12.74
CA HIS A 110 18.56 -18.43 -11.86
C HIS A 110 17.27 -17.72 -12.28
N GLN A 111 17.09 -17.46 -13.58
CA GLN A 111 15.88 -16.86 -14.13
C GLN A 111 14.65 -17.76 -13.91
N SER A 112 14.82 -19.07 -14.07
CA SER A 112 13.77 -20.05 -13.78
C SER A 112 13.39 -20.05 -12.30
N ARG A 113 14.37 -20.06 -11.39
CA ARG A 113 14.13 -19.97 -9.94
C ARG A 113 13.40 -18.68 -9.57
N LEU A 114 13.86 -17.53 -10.06
CA LEU A 114 13.22 -16.24 -9.84
C LEU A 114 11.80 -16.20 -10.39
N SER A 115 11.52 -16.87 -11.52
CA SER A 115 10.17 -16.93 -12.08
C SER A 115 9.21 -17.73 -11.19
N ILE A 116 9.71 -18.79 -10.54
CA ILE A 116 8.94 -19.62 -9.60
C ILE A 116 8.69 -18.86 -8.31
N GLU A 117 9.74 -18.26 -7.73
CA GLU A 117 9.62 -17.41 -6.53
C GLU A 117 8.68 -16.24 -6.77
N ARG A 118 8.80 -15.55 -7.91
CA ARG A 118 7.88 -14.46 -8.28
C ARG A 118 6.43 -14.94 -8.35
N LYS A 119 6.17 -16.10 -8.95
CA LYS A 119 4.81 -16.68 -8.98
C LYS A 119 4.31 -17.04 -7.58
N GLN A 120 5.17 -17.51 -6.69
CA GLN A 120 4.81 -17.75 -5.29
C GLN A 120 4.50 -16.45 -4.55
N PHE A 121 5.33 -15.43 -4.69
CA PHE A 121 5.11 -14.11 -4.10
C PHE A 121 3.83 -13.45 -4.62
N GLU A 122 3.51 -13.58 -5.92
CA GLU A 122 2.26 -13.05 -6.48
C GLU A 122 1.04 -13.74 -5.84
N ARG A 123 1.08 -15.07 -5.67
CA ARG A 123 0.01 -15.82 -4.96
C ARG A 123 -0.09 -15.43 -3.49
N GLU A 124 1.03 -15.26 -2.81
CA GLU A 124 1.05 -14.85 -1.40
C GLU A 124 0.52 -13.43 -1.22
N LYS A 125 0.88 -12.53 -2.15
CA LYS A 125 0.33 -11.17 -2.21
C LYS A 125 -1.18 -11.17 -2.43
N ASP A 126 -1.68 -12.02 -3.33
CA ASP A 126 -3.12 -12.19 -3.55
C ASP A 126 -3.83 -12.73 -2.28
N MET A 127 -3.23 -13.70 -1.59
CA MET A 127 -3.76 -14.21 -0.31
C MET A 127 -3.76 -13.13 0.79
N ILE A 128 -2.67 -12.37 0.94
CA ILE A 128 -2.57 -11.27 1.92
C ILE A 128 -3.57 -10.16 1.58
N GLN A 129 -3.78 -9.86 0.30
CA GLN A 129 -4.75 -8.87 -0.15
C GLN A 129 -6.20 -9.33 0.12
N GLN A 130 -6.51 -10.61 -0.08
CA GLN A 130 -7.79 -11.19 0.29
C GLN A 130 -8.02 -11.13 1.82
N VAL A 131 -7.03 -11.52 2.62
CA VAL A 131 -7.11 -11.44 4.09
C VAL A 131 -7.31 -10.00 4.56
N ARG A 132 -6.64 -9.03 3.92
CA ARG A 132 -6.80 -7.60 4.24
C ARG A 132 -8.17 -7.05 3.84
N GLN A 133 -8.71 -7.45 2.68
CA GLN A 133 -10.10 -7.14 2.32
C GLN A 133 -11.10 -7.68 3.34
N PHE A 134 -10.91 -8.92 3.82
CA PHE A 134 -11.75 -9.51 4.86
C PHE A 134 -11.62 -8.80 6.22
N GLN A 135 -10.44 -8.30 6.59
CA GLN A 135 -10.23 -7.56 7.84
C GLN A 135 -10.77 -6.13 7.79
N ASP A 136 -10.61 -5.42 6.66
CA ASP A 136 -11.15 -4.07 6.44
C ASP A 136 -12.69 -4.08 6.30
N GLU A 137 -13.30 -5.24 6.05
CA GLU A 137 -14.75 -5.42 6.07
C GLU A 137 -15.36 -5.55 7.48
N LYS A 138 -14.59 -5.90 8.53
CA LYS A 138 -15.15 -6.22 9.84
C LYS A 138 -15.45 -4.95 10.66
N ILE A 139 -16.72 -4.75 11.02
CA ILE A 139 -17.20 -3.60 11.78
C ILE A 139 -17.78 -4.07 13.13
N ARG A 140 -17.47 -3.30 14.18
CA ARG A 140 -18.09 -3.42 15.50
C ARG A 140 -19.19 -2.36 15.66
N LEU A 141 -20.39 -2.79 16.04
CA LEU A 141 -21.54 -1.94 16.35
C LEU A 141 -21.83 -2.04 17.84
N ASN A 142 -22.15 -0.92 18.48
CA ASN A 142 -22.64 -0.85 19.85
C ASN A 142 -24.11 -0.40 19.81
N VAL A 143 -25.04 -1.32 19.97
CA VAL A 143 -26.49 -1.05 19.94
C VAL A 143 -26.99 -1.04 21.38
N GLY A 144 -27.33 0.13 21.93
CA GLY A 144 -27.89 0.25 23.29
C GLY A 144 -27.01 -0.32 24.41
N GLY A 145 -25.69 -0.46 24.19
CA GLY A 145 -24.74 -1.06 25.14
C GLY A 145 -24.32 -2.50 24.83
N GLN A 146 -24.96 -3.16 23.85
CA GLN A 146 -24.56 -4.50 23.40
C GLN A 146 -23.72 -4.44 22.12
N PHE A 147 -22.61 -5.17 22.12
CA PHE A 147 -21.70 -5.22 20.99
C PHE A 147 -22.07 -6.31 19.98
N PHE A 148 -22.13 -5.92 18.71
CA PHE A 148 -22.30 -6.81 17.56
C PHE A 148 -21.12 -6.65 16.61
N GLU A 149 -20.76 -7.72 15.94
CA GLU A 149 -19.68 -7.73 14.97
C GLU A 149 -20.17 -8.34 13.65
N THR A 150 -19.97 -7.64 12.55
CA THR A 150 -20.46 -8.03 11.24
C THR A 150 -19.62 -7.42 10.12
N SER A 151 -19.83 -7.81 8.86
CA SER A 151 -19.14 -7.19 7.73
C SER A 151 -19.88 -5.95 7.20
N LEU A 152 -19.11 -5.03 6.63
CA LEU A 152 -19.60 -3.85 5.93
C LEU A 152 -20.49 -4.23 4.75
N THR A 153 -20.15 -5.34 4.08
CA THR A 153 -20.94 -5.94 3.01
C THR A 153 -22.35 -6.36 3.46
N THR A 154 -22.49 -6.90 4.67
CA THR A 154 -23.81 -7.21 5.26
C THR A 154 -24.60 -5.93 5.57
N LEU A 155 -23.96 -4.90 6.12
CA LEU A 155 -24.66 -3.65 6.51
C LEU A 155 -25.11 -2.83 5.29
N ARG A 156 -24.42 -2.97 4.15
CA ARG A 156 -24.77 -2.31 2.87
C ARG A 156 -25.65 -3.17 1.96
N LYS A 157 -26.16 -4.32 2.44
CA LYS A 157 -26.95 -5.25 1.62
C LYS A 157 -28.22 -4.61 1.06
N ASP A 158 -28.88 -3.77 1.86
CA ASP A 158 -29.94 -2.85 1.42
C ASP A 158 -29.36 -1.43 1.33
N PRO A 159 -29.06 -0.92 0.12
CA PRO A 159 -28.44 0.39 -0.07
C PRO A 159 -29.27 1.57 0.43
N ARG A 160 -30.59 1.39 0.58
CA ARG A 160 -31.52 2.43 1.04
C ARG A 160 -31.72 2.40 2.56
N SER A 161 -31.16 1.40 3.24
CA SER A 161 -31.27 1.29 4.69
C SER A 161 -30.44 2.34 5.42
N LYS A 162 -30.89 2.69 6.63
CA LYS A 162 -30.15 3.53 7.56
C LYS A 162 -28.75 2.99 7.87
N LEU A 163 -28.63 1.66 7.96
CA LEU A 163 -27.36 0.97 8.20
C LEU A 163 -26.39 1.18 7.04
N ALA A 164 -26.84 1.08 5.78
CA ALA A 164 -25.99 1.39 4.63
C ALA A 164 -25.54 2.85 4.62
N HIS A 165 -26.46 3.77 4.94
CA HIS A 165 -26.20 5.21 4.97
C HIS A 165 -25.17 5.61 6.04
N MET A 166 -25.19 4.96 7.22
CA MET A 166 -24.21 5.18 8.29
C MET A 166 -22.77 4.89 7.87
N PHE A 167 -22.57 4.03 6.88
CA PHE A 167 -21.25 3.68 6.38
C PHE A 167 -20.99 4.24 4.97
N SER A 168 -21.84 5.12 4.46
CA SER A 168 -21.60 5.80 3.17
C SER A 168 -20.45 6.81 3.28
N PRO A 169 -19.70 7.08 2.19
CA PRO A 169 -18.60 8.04 2.17
C PRO A 169 -18.99 9.45 2.64
N ASP A 170 -20.26 9.81 2.46
CA ASP A 170 -20.82 11.12 2.79
C ASP A 170 -21.37 11.20 4.23
N SER A 171 -21.31 10.09 4.98
CA SER A 171 -21.80 10.04 6.36
C SER A 171 -20.84 10.71 7.34
N ASN A 172 -21.39 11.43 8.32
CA ASN A 172 -20.61 12.10 9.38
C ASN A 172 -20.47 11.25 10.65
N VAL A 173 -20.85 9.97 10.59
CA VAL A 173 -20.81 9.08 11.76
C VAL A 173 -19.35 8.70 12.03
N LYS A 174 -18.88 8.99 13.24
CA LYS A 174 -17.50 8.69 13.67
C LYS A 174 -17.51 7.51 14.62
N PRO A 175 -16.51 6.62 14.55
CA PRO A 175 -16.35 5.56 15.53
C PRO A 175 -15.99 6.13 16.91
N GLU A 176 -16.34 5.37 17.95
CA GLU A 176 -15.92 5.60 19.34
C GLU A 176 -14.43 5.26 19.54
N ALA A 177 -13.91 5.51 20.74
CA ALA A 177 -12.50 5.29 21.07
C ALA A 177 -12.04 3.83 20.93
N ASP A 178 -12.97 2.87 21.00
CA ASP A 178 -12.73 1.44 20.83
C ASP A 178 -12.99 0.95 19.39
N ASN A 179 -13.16 1.89 18.45
CA ASN A 179 -13.46 1.66 17.05
C ASN A 179 -14.84 1.02 16.77
N SER A 180 -15.78 1.11 17.74
CA SER A 180 -17.18 0.71 17.55
C SER A 180 -18.07 1.87 17.09
N TYR A 181 -19.19 1.57 16.43
CA TYR A 181 -20.18 2.56 15.99
C TYR A 181 -21.43 2.46 16.85
N PHE A 182 -21.78 3.54 17.54
CA PHE A 182 -22.91 3.57 18.46
C PHE A 182 -24.25 3.80 17.75
N ILE A 183 -25.25 3.01 18.14
CA ILE A 183 -26.64 3.12 17.73
C ILE A 183 -27.50 3.20 18.99
N ASP A 184 -28.22 4.30 19.15
CA ASP A 184 -29.13 4.55 20.26
C ASP A 184 -30.45 3.80 20.06
N ARG A 185 -30.42 2.48 20.29
CA ARG A 185 -31.56 1.56 20.13
C ARG A 185 -31.42 0.34 21.05
N ASP A 186 -32.52 -0.31 21.42
CA ASP A 186 -32.50 -1.58 22.16
C ASP A 186 -31.89 -2.69 21.29
N SER A 187 -31.00 -3.49 21.86
CA SER A 187 -30.27 -4.55 21.17
C SER A 187 -31.03 -5.87 21.04
N THR A 188 -32.13 -6.04 21.78
CA THR A 188 -32.84 -7.32 21.95
C THR A 188 -33.16 -8.01 20.62
N TYR A 189 -33.68 -7.27 19.64
CA TYR A 189 -34.10 -7.80 18.33
C TYR A 189 -33.12 -7.50 17.19
N PHE A 190 -32.04 -6.76 17.45
CA PHE A 190 -31.08 -6.38 16.41
C PHE A 190 -30.39 -7.58 15.74
N ARG A 191 -30.25 -8.70 16.47
CA ARG A 191 -29.70 -9.94 15.90
C ARG A 191 -30.57 -10.49 14.76
N LEU A 192 -31.89 -10.33 14.85
CA LEU A 192 -32.81 -10.77 13.79
C LEU A 192 -32.66 -9.91 12.53
N VAL A 193 -32.45 -8.60 12.71
CA VAL A 193 -32.13 -7.67 11.62
C VAL A 193 -30.83 -8.06 10.92
N LEU A 194 -29.77 -8.38 11.68
CA LEU A 194 -28.50 -8.84 11.10
C LEU A 194 -28.62 -10.16 10.35
N ASN A 195 -29.38 -11.12 10.89
CA ASN A 195 -29.62 -12.39 10.22
C ASN A 195 -30.41 -12.19 8.93
N TYR A 196 -31.41 -11.32 8.94
CA TYR A 196 -32.09 -10.91 7.70
C TYR A 196 -31.12 -10.33 6.67
N LEU A 197 -30.24 -9.40 7.04
CA LEU A 197 -29.27 -8.82 6.10
C LEU A 197 -28.26 -9.83 5.54
N ARG A 198 -28.07 -10.97 6.21
CA ARG A 198 -27.21 -12.07 5.75
C ARG A 198 -27.95 -12.99 4.79
N ASP A 199 -29.14 -13.43 5.18
CA ASP A 199 -29.86 -14.53 4.52
C ASP A 199 -30.97 -14.04 3.58
N LEU A 200 -31.37 -12.76 3.70
CA LEU A 200 -32.50 -12.12 3.03
C LEU A 200 -33.83 -12.88 3.20
N LYS A 201 -33.97 -13.58 4.33
CA LYS A 201 -35.14 -14.38 4.68
C LYS A 201 -35.48 -14.25 6.15
N ILE A 202 -36.76 -14.42 6.47
CA ILE A 202 -37.24 -14.52 7.85
C ILE A 202 -37.40 -16.01 8.19
N PRO A 203 -36.73 -16.53 9.23
CA PRO A 203 -36.93 -17.90 9.71
C PRO A 203 -38.40 -18.21 10.02
N THR A 204 -38.88 -19.42 9.66
CA THR A 204 -40.28 -19.83 9.82
C THR A 204 -40.78 -19.74 11.26
N GLY A 205 -39.96 -20.12 12.25
CA GLY A 205 -40.32 -20.02 13.66
C GLY A 205 -40.53 -18.58 14.17
N ILE A 206 -40.05 -17.56 13.45
CA ILE A 206 -40.34 -16.15 13.75
C ILE A 206 -41.65 -15.71 13.08
N VAL A 207 -41.97 -16.28 11.92
CA VAL A 207 -43.24 -16.02 11.21
C VAL A 207 -44.44 -16.51 12.02
N GLU A 208 -44.27 -17.59 12.76
CA GLU A 208 -45.31 -18.19 13.60
C GLU A 208 -45.53 -17.46 14.94
N ASP A 209 -44.56 -16.67 15.42
CA ASP A 209 -44.68 -15.90 16.65
C ASP A 209 -45.06 -14.43 16.35
N PRO A 210 -46.34 -14.03 16.57
CA PRO A 210 -46.80 -12.70 16.23
C PRO A 210 -46.11 -11.59 17.04
N LYS A 211 -45.65 -11.89 18.27
CA LYS A 211 -45.00 -10.91 19.13
C LYS A 211 -43.59 -10.60 18.64
N ILE A 212 -42.81 -11.64 18.35
CA ILE A 212 -41.44 -11.47 17.82
C ILE A 212 -41.48 -10.85 16.42
N MET A 213 -42.46 -11.24 15.60
CA MET A 213 -42.66 -10.64 14.29
C MET A 213 -42.96 -9.14 14.39
N ASP A 214 -43.84 -8.71 15.30
CA ASP A 214 -44.13 -7.28 15.45
C ASP A 214 -42.90 -6.48 15.87
N GLU A 215 -42.14 -6.98 16.85
CA GLU A 215 -40.87 -6.37 17.30
C GLU A 215 -39.83 -6.31 16.16
N LEU A 216 -39.71 -7.38 15.34
CA LEU A 216 -38.86 -7.38 14.15
C LEU A 216 -39.31 -6.33 13.12
N MET A 217 -40.62 -6.15 12.93
CA MET A 217 -41.16 -5.13 12.03
C MET A 217 -40.92 -3.72 12.57
N GLN A 218 -40.98 -3.50 13.88
CA GLN A 218 -40.61 -2.22 14.50
C GLN A 218 -39.13 -1.90 14.26
N GLU A 219 -38.24 -2.88 14.41
CA GLU A 219 -36.82 -2.70 14.10
C GLU A 219 -36.58 -2.48 12.60
N ALA A 220 -37.26 -3.21 11.73
CA ALA A 220 -37.17 -3.02 10.28
C ALA A 220 -37.59 -1.60 9.86
N ARG A 221 -38.59 -1.00 10.52
CA ARG A 221 -38.95 0.43 10.34
C ARG A 221 -37.86 1.37 10.83
N PHE A 222 -37.29 1.12 12.01
CA PHE A 222 -36.25 1.98 12.58
C PHE A 222 -34.97 2.01 11.73
N TYR A 223 -34.60 0.86 11.15
CA TYR A 223 -33.43 0.73 10.27
C TYR A 223 -33.73 1.00 8.79
N GLU A 224 -34.99 1.33 8.46
CA GLU A 224 -35.45 1.63 7.09
C GLU A 224 -35.20 0.46 6.11
N LEU A 225 -35.39 -0.78 6.60
CA LEU A 225 -35.23 -2.02 5.83
C LEU A 225 -36.53 -2.36 5.11
N ASN A 226 -36.77 -1.66 4.01
CA ASN A 226 -38.02 -1.77 3.25
C ASN A 226 -38.26 -3.18 2.70
N ASP A 227 -37.20 -3.87 2.28
CA ASP A 227 -37.32 -5.22 1.73
C ASP A 227 -37.67 -6.25 2.84
N LEU A 228 -37.18 -6.07 4.08
CA LEU A 228 -37.60 -6.89 5.22
C LEU A 228 -39.08 -6.68 5.55
N LEU A 229 -39.53 -5.43 5.46
CA LEU A 229 -40.92 -5.07 5.70
C LEU A 229 -41.87 -5.69 4.66
N ARG A 230 -41.40 -5.87 3.42
CA ARG A 230 -42.14 -6.56 2.35
C ARG A 230 -42.22 -8.08 2.55
N LEU A 231 -41.14 -8.71 3.02
CA LEU A 231 -41.06 -10.18 3.18
C LEU A 231 -42.15 -10.75 4.09
N LYS A 232 -42.62 -9.99 5.10
CA LYS A 232 -43.75 -10.40 5.95
C LYS A 232 -44.99 -10.73 5.12
N TRP A 233 -45.12 -10.12 3.95
CA TRP A 233 -46.34 -10.14 3.15
C TRP A 233 -46.25 -10.99 1.88
N GLU A 234 -45.08 -11.54 1.55
CA GLU A 234 -44.92 -12.42 0.37
C GLU A 234 -45.73 -13.71 0.46
N ASN A 235 -45.93 -14.23 1.68
CA ASN A 235 -46.66 -15.48 1.91
C ASN A 235 -48.17 -15.28 2.10
N LEU A 236 -48.68 -14.05 1.96
CA LEU A 236 -50.11 -13.80 2.09
C LEU A 236 -50.87 -14.37 0.87
N PRO A 237 -52.10 -14.89 1.05
CA PRO A 237 -52.95 -15.30 -0.05
C PRO A 237 -53.20 -14.13 -1.02
N VAL A 238 -52.76 -14.30 -2.27
CA VAL A 238 -52.93 -13.33 -3.35
C VAL A 238 -54.37 -13.36 -3.86
N ILE A 239 -54.99 -12.20 -4.00
CA ILE A 239 -56.30 -12.04 -4.65
C ILE A 239 -56.07 -11.42 -6.02
N THR A 240 -56.67 -11.99 -7.07
CA THR A 240 -56.63 -11.38 -8.41
C THR A 240 -57.73 -10.32 -8.57
N GLN A 241 -57.56 -9.40 -9.53
CA GLN A 241 -58.57 -8.36 -9.82
C GLN A 241 -59.95 -8.97 -10.15
N GLU A 242 -59.97 -10.09 -10.87
CA GLU A 242 -61.19 -10.80 -11.22
C GLU A 242 -61.88 -11.38 -9.98
N GLN A 243 -61.12 -11.98 -9.07
CA GLN A 243 -61.63 -12.49 -7.80
C GLN A 243 -62.16 -11.36 -6.92
N LEU A 244 -61.47 -10.21 -6.92
CA LEU A 244 -61.93 -9.01 -6.21
C LEU A 244 -63.29 -8.56 -6.75
N TYR A 245 -63.47 -8.46 -8.06
CA TYR A 245 -64.73 -8.05 -8.70
C TYR A 245 -65.87 -9.05 -8.52
N GLN A 246 -65.55 -10.34 -8.44
CA GLN A 246 -66.54 -11.37 -8.14
C GLN A 246 -67.05 -11.27 -6.69
N LEU A 247 -66.14 -10.99 -5.74
CA LEU A 247 -66.48 -10.86 -4.33
C LEU A 247 -67.14 -9.50 -4.01
N TYR A 248 -66.68 -8.45 -4.67
CA TYR A 248 -67.09 -7.06 -4.44
C TYR A 248 -67.32 -6.38 -5.79
N PRO A 249 -68.50 -6.56 -6.42
CA PRO A 249 -68.75 -5.99 -7.74
C PRO A 249 -68.75 -4.45 -7.70
N PRO A 250 -68.03 -3.78 -8.63
CA PRO A 250 -68.01 -2.32 -8.68
C PRO A 250 -69.37 -1.75 -9.08
N PHE A 251 -69.61 -0.49 -8.73
CA PHE A 251 -70.87 0.19 -9.01
C PHE A 251 -71.17 0.25 -10.52
N SER A 252 -72.39 -0.15 -10.91
CA SER A 252 -72.94 0.03 -12.27
C SER A 252 -74.13 0.99 -12.22
N LYS A 253 -74.31 1.80 -13.28
CA LYS A 253 -75.30 2.90 -13.38
C LYS A 253 -76.76 2.50 -13.12
N THR A 254 -77.05 1.22 -12.97
CA THR A 254 -78.36 0.61 -12.74
C THR A 254 -78.67 0.23 -11.28
N ARG A 255 -77.74 0.42 -10.32
CA ARG A 255 -77.97 0.13 -8.89
C ARG A 255 -78.01 1.40 -8.03
N LEU A 256 -78.73 1.33 -6.91
CA LEU A 256 -78.72 2.37 -5.86
C LEU A 256 -77.29 2.54 -5.32
N TYR A 257 -76.89 3.77 -5.09
CA TYR A 257 -75.57 4.12 -4.55
C TYR A 257 -75.44 3.60 -3.11
N GLN A 258 -74.75 2.47 -2.92
CA GLN A 258 -74.57 1.83 -1.62
C GLN A 258 -73.09 1.53 -1.35
N PRO A 259 -72.61 1.78 -0.11
CA PRO A 259 -71.24 1.45 0.29
C PRO A 259 -71.06 -0.07 0.41
N ILE A 260 -69.86 -0.55 0.07
CA ILE A 260 -69.46 -1.96 0.04
C ILE A 260 -68.56 -2.23 1.24
N VAL A 261 -68.95 -3.18 2.10
CA VAL A 261 -68.13 -3.66 3.23
C VAL A 261 -67.13 -4.68 2.72
N MET A 262 -65.85 -4.32 2.68
CA MET A 262 -64.77 -5.22 2.26
C MET A 262 -64.13 -5.90 3.47
N ARG A 263 -64.17 -7.24 3.51
CA ARG A 263 -63.49 -8.06 4.53
C ARG A 263 -62.25 -8.70 3.90
N LEU A 264 -61.16 -7.92 3.82
CA LEU A 264 -59.94 -8.29 3.12
C LEU A 264 -58.74 -8.32 4.07
N THR A 265 -58.89 -8.94 5.25
CA THR A 265 -57.83 -9.08 6.26
C THR A 265 -56.82 -10.16 5.89
N GLY A 266 -55.52 -9.92 6.09
CA GLY A 266 -54.49 -10.93 5.84
C GLY A 266 -54.36 -11.32 4.37
N LYS A 267 -54.55 -10.39 3.43
CA LYS A 267 -54.52 -10.66 1.98
C LYS A 267 -53.46 -9.82 1.27
N ASN A 268 -52.83 -10.40 0.24
CA ASN A 268 -52.00 -9.62 -0.65
C ASN A 268 -52.87 -8.98 -1.73
N LEU A 269 -53.06 -7.67 -1.61
CA LEU A 269 -53.88 -6.82 -2.46
C LEU A 269 -53.01 -5.86 -3.29
N SER A 270 -51.71 -6.16 -3.41
CA SER A 270 -50.77 -5.30 -4.13
C SER A 270 -51.15 -5.17 -5.60
N ASN A 271 -50.99 -3.96 -6.15
CA ASN A 271 -51.31 -3.61 -7.53
C ASN A 271 -52.78 -3.83 -7.96
N LEU A 272 -53.71 -4.04 -7.01
CA LEU A 272 -55.14 -4.14 -7.34
C LEU A 272 -55.76 -2.76 -7.54
N ASP A 273 -56.75 -2.71 -8.42
CA ASP A 273 -57.51 -1.50 -8.74
C ASP A 273 -58.78 -1.43 -7.88
N PHE A 274 -58.78 -0.52 -6.92
CA PHE A 274 -59.91 -0.13 -6.09
C PHE A 274 -60.51 1.21 -6.54
N SER A 275 -60.21 1.67 -7.75
CA SER A 275 -60.75 2.92 -8.27
C SER A 275 -62.28 2.90 -8.32
N ASN A 276 -62.89 4.05 -8.05
CA ASN A 276 -64.35 4.24 -8.07
C ASN A 276 -65.18 3.38 -7.09
N TYR A 277 -64.55 2.59 -6.21
CA TYR A 277 -65.27 1.85 -5.17
C TYR A 277 -65.87 2.80 -4.13
N HIS A 278 -67.07 2.50 -3.67
CA HIS A 278 -67.63 3.13 -2.47
C HIS A 278 -67.39 2.20 -1.28
N ILE A 279 -66.35 2.44 -0.48
CA ILE A 279 -65.89 1.54 0.58
C ILE A 279 -66.56 1.93 1.90
N ASP A 280 -67.25 0.98 2.53
CA ASP A 280 -67.97 1.17 3.80
C ASP A 280 -67.00 1.34 4.99
N PRO A 281 -67.35 2.16 6.01
CA PRO A 281 -66.54 2.31 7.22
C PRO A 281 -66.26 1.01 7.98
N GLN A 282 -67.12 -0.01 7.86
CA GLN A 282 -66.93 -1.32 8.49
C GLN A 282 -65.92 -2.22 7.76
N SER A 283 -65.30 -1.74 6.68
CA SER A 283 -64.30 -2.48 5.92
C SER A 283 -63.02 -2.67 6.73
N ASN A 284 -62.44 -3.87 6.64
CA ASN A 284 -61.25 -4.24 7.40
C ASN A 284 -60.13 -4.73 6.46
N PHE A 285 -58.99 -4.04 6.53
CA PHE A 285 -57.77 -4.30 5.76
C PHE A 285 -56.57 -4.66 6.66
N MET A 286 -56.79 -4.93 7.95
CA MET A 286 -55.71 -5.28 8.88
C MET A 286 -54.85 -6.42 8.34
N GLU A 287 -53.54 -6.29 8.55
CA GLU A 287 -52.53 -7.28 8.13
C GLU A 287 -52.54 -7.60 6.63
N SER A 288 -52.99 -6.67 5.79
CA SER A 288 -52.99 -6.83 4.34
C SER A 288 -51.93 -5.97 3.66
N ASN A 289 -51.43 -6.48 2.52
CA ASN A 289 -50.50 -5.75 1.67
C ASN A 289 -51.27 -4.92 0.63
N LEU A 290 -51.17 -3.59 0.72
CA LEU A 290 -51.81 -2.64 -0.19
C LEU A 290 -50.79 -1.88 -1.06
N GLU A 291 -49.59 -2.45 -1.23
CA GLU A 291 -48.53 -1.84 -2.04
C GLU A 291 -49.01 -1.53 -3.48
N ASN A 292 -48.86 -0.28 -3.91
CA ASN A 292 -49.24 0.19 -5.25
C ASN A 292 -50.70 -0.07 -5.65
N ALA A 293 -51.60 -0.33 -4.70
CA ALA A 293 -53.02 -0.46 -4.98
C ALA A 293 -53.60 0.92 -5.39
N ASP A 294 -54.39 0.95 -6.47
CA ASP A 294 -54.99 2.19 -6.97
C ASP A 294 -56.32 2.47 -6.25
N PHE A 295 -56.39 3.56 -5.51
CA PHE A 295 -57.61 4.05 -4.87
C PHE A 295 -58.15 5.33 -5.53
N SER A 296 -57.78 5.58 -6.78
CA SER A 296 -58.19 6.78 -7.51
C SER A 296 -59.72 6.89 -7.60
N GLN A 297 -60.26 8.04 -7.19
CA GLN A 297 -61.71 8.31 -7.20
C GLN A 297 -62.56 7.34 -6.34
N ALA A 298 -61.94 6.49 -5.51
CA ALA A 298 -62.64 5.70 -4.51
C ALA A 298 -63.26 6.61 -3.44
N LYS A 299 -64.50 6.32 -3.05
CA LYS A 299 -65.21 7.03 -1.99
C LYS A 299 -65.27 6.17 -0.74
N PHE A 300 -64.42 6.45 0.23
CA PHE A 300 -64.60 5.96 1.59
C PHE A 300 -65.87 6.62 2.18
N GLY A 301 -66.92 5.85 2.45
CA GLY A 301 -68.28 6.32 2.74
C GLY A 301 -68.52 6.85 4.15
N PHE A 302 -67.55 7.51 4.79
CA PHE A 302 -67.67 8.02 6.15
C PHE A 302 -67.33 9.50 6.28
N ASP A 303 -68.15 10.18 7.08
CA ASP A 303 -67.74 11.35 7.88
C ASP A 303 -67.29 10.84 9.27
N PHE A 304 -66.41 11.58 9.93
CA PHE A 304 -65.50 11.06 10.95
C PHE A 304 -66.14 10.61 12.27
N ASP A 305 -66.16 9.29 12.50
CA ASP A 305 -65.89 8.68 13.81
C ASP A 305 -65.19 7.31 13.61
N HIS A 306 -63.87 7.29 13.81
CA HIS A 306 -62.95 6.16 14.00
C HIS A 306 -63.32 4.70 13.59
N GLN A 307 -63.60 4.37 12.32
CA GLN A 307 -63.98 2.98 11.97
C GLN A 307 -63.04 2.16 11.05
N VAL A 308 -62.06 2.75 10.35
CA VAL A 308 -61.14 1.95 9.52
C VAL A 308 -59.78 1.74 10.19
N ASN A 309 -59.45 0.49 10.50
CA ASN A 309 -58.20 0.08 11.14
C ASN A 309 -57.13 -0.27 10.08
N PHE A 310 -56.17 0.64 9.88
CA PHE A 310 -55.01 0.43 8.99
C PHE A 310 -53.74 -0.02 9.74
N THR A 311 -53.88 -0.44 11.01
CA THR A 311 -52.75 -0.88 11.82
C THR A 311 -52.07 -2.07 11.16
N GLY A 312 -50.78 -1.94 10.86
CA GLY A 312 -49.99 -2.99 10.23
C GLY A 312 -50.11 -3.09 8.71
N CYS A 313 -50.78 -2.17 8.01
CA CYS A 313 -50.83 -2.14 6.55
C CYS A 313 -49.58 -1.47 5.93
N PHE A 314 -49.13 -1.98 4.77
CA PHE A 314 -48.10 -1.33 3.95
C PHE A 314 -48.78 -0.47 2.86
N LEU A 315 -48.75 0.87 3.02
CA LEU A 315 -49.55 1.83 2.24
C LEU A 315 -48.72 2.65 1.23
N LEU A 316 -47.63 2.07 0.72
CA LEU A 316 -46.74 2.73 -0.24
C LEU A 316 -47.49 3.08 -1.54
N GLY A 317 -47.53 4.37 -1.89
CA GLY A 317 -48.15 4.85 -3.13
C GLY A 317 -49.67 5.13 -3.07
N THR A 318 -50.30 4.92 -1.92
CA THR A 318 -51.74 5.20 -1.73
C THR A 318 -52.06 6.70 -1.75
N VAL A 319 -53.18 7.09 -2.38
CA VAL A 319 -53.65 8.48 -2.47
C VAL A 319 -54.96 8.65 -1.72
N PHE A 320 -54.97 9.51 -0.70
CA PHE A 320 -56.18 9.87 0.04
C PHE A 320 -56.81 11.17 -0.50
N PRO A 321 -58.13 11.41 -0.30
CA PRO A 321 -58.77 12.67 -0.65
C PRO A 321 -58.10 13.89 0.01
N GLN A 322 -58.05 15.02 -0.69
CA GLN A 322 -57.49 16.27 -0.17
C GLN A 322 -58.34 16.84 0.98
N GLU A 323 -57.66 17.44 1.96
CA GLU A 323 -58.30 18.09 3.10
C GLU A 323 -59.16 19.28 2.66
N GLY A 324 -60.38 19.40 3.17
CA GLY A 324 -61.33 20.45 2.80
C GLY A 324 -62.26 20.11 1.63
N THR A 325 -62.27 18.86 1.15
CA THR A 325 -63.26 18.38 0.16
C THR A 325 -64.56 17.95 0.86
N ALA A 326 -65.66 17.80 0.10
CA ALA A 326 -66.94 17.28 0.63
C ALA A 326 -66.84 15.91 1.34
N ASN A 327 -65.70 15.21 1.15
CA ASN A 327 -65.41 13.90 1.70
C ASN A 327 -64.23 13.92 2.73
N ARG A 328 -63.72 15.09 3.13
CA ARG A 328 -62.67 15.25 4.16
C ARG A 328 -62.76 16.63 4.85
N ALA A 329 -63.38 16.69 6.03
CA ALA A 329 -63.40 17.86 6.90
C ALA A 329 -61.99 18.37 7.23
N SER A 330 -61.83 19.70 7.32
CA SER A 330 -60.55 20.32 7.69
C SER A 330 -60.25 20.09 9.18
N GLY A 331 -59.03 19.67 9.49
CA GLY A 331 -58.53 19.52 10.86
C GLY A 331 -58.63 18.12 11.48
N VAL A 332 -59.16 17.10 10.79
CA VAL A 332 -59.24 15.73 11.33
C VAL A 332 -58.08 14.87 10.82
N GLN A 333 -57.29 14.32 11.75
CA GLN A 333 -56.15 13.44 11.44
C GLN A 333 -56.62 11.98 11.23
N MET A 334 -56.18 11.35 10.14
CA MET A 334 -56.35 9.91 9.93
C MET A 334 -55.49 9.13 10.93
N LYS A 335 -56.07 8.13 11.61
CA LYS A 335 -55.31 7.16 12.42
C LYS A 335 -54.56 6.20 11.48
N LEU A 336 -53.36 6.59 11.08
CA LEU A 336 -52.42 5.78 10.27
C LEU A 336 -51.33 5.15 11.15
N ASP A 337 -51.58 5.05 12.45
CA ASP A 337 -50.61 4.51 13.42
C ASP A 337 -50.19 3.09 13.01
N GLY A 338 -48.90 2.91 12.73
CA GLY A 338 -48.34 1.62 12.31
C GLY A 338 -48.41 1.31 10.80
N ALA A 339 -48.85 2.24 9.95
CA ALA A 339 -48.68 2.13 8.50
C ALA A 339 -47.34 2.72 8.02
N ILE A 340 -46.74 2.18 6.95
CA ILE A 340 -45.51 2.71 6.33
C ILE A 340 -45.91 3.55 5.11
N PRO A 341 -45.89 4.89 5.20
CA PRO A 341 -46.61 5.71 4.22
C PRO A 341 -45.77 6.29 3.07
N GLN A 342 -44.42 6.25 3.05
CA GLN A 342 -43.69 7.11 2.07
C GLN A 342 -42.27 6.71 1.63
N ASN A 343 -42.00 6.92 0.33
CA ASN A 343 -40.68 7.04 -0.34
C ASN A 343 -39.98 8.40 -0.03
N GLU A 344 -38.79 8.63 -0.64
CA GLU A 344 -38.03 9.91 -0.71
C GLU A 344 -38.85 11.08 -1.31
N HIS A 345 -39.85 11.52 -0.57
CA HIS A 345 -40.80 12.55 -0.96
C HIS A 345 -40.13 13.88 -1.32
N ILE A 346 -38.93 14.17 -0.79
CA ILE A 346 -38.17 15.39 -1.11
C ILE A 346 -37.63 15.34 -2.54
N GLU A 347 -37.06 14.20 -2.97
CA GLU A 347 -36.59 14.06 -4.35
C GLU A 347 -37.75 14.00 -5.34
N GLU A 348 -38.81 13.27 -5.00
CA GLU A 348 -40.02 13.21 -5.84
C GLU A 348 -40.71 14.57 -5.94
N HIS A 349 -40.79 15.33 -4.86
CA HIS A 349 -41.30 16.70 -4.87
C HIS A 349 -40.44 17.61 -5.74
N ILE A 350 -39.12 17.47 -5.70
CA ILE A 350 -38.22 18.23 -6.59
C ILE A 350 -38.41 17.82 -8.06
N LYS A 351 -38.66 16.54 -8.36
CA LYS A 351 -38.92 16.07 -9.73
C LYS A 351 -40.29 16.50 -10.27
N ARG A 352 -41.33 16.49 -9.42
CA ARG A 352 -42.72 16.82 -9.80
C ARG A 352 -43.00 18.32 -9.79
N HIS A 353 -42.54 19.03 -8.75
CA HIS A 353 -42.84 20.45 -8.53
C HIS A 353 -41.62 21.36 -8.74
N GLY A 354 -40.45 20.79 -9.05
CA GLY A 354 -39.23 21.56 -9.19
C GLY A 354 -38.64 21.97 -7.84
N ARG A 355 -37.54 22.72 -7.91
CA ARG A 355 -37.02 23.46 -6.74
C ARG A 355 -37.72 24.82 -6.65
N ARG A 356 -37.53 25.51 -5.53
CA ARG A 356 -37.93 26.92 -5.42
C ARG A 356 -37.42 27.72 -6.64
N LEU A 357 -38.26 28.58 -7.20
CA LEU A 357 -37.93 29.40 -8.37
C LEU A 357 -36.65 30.23 -8.17
N ASP A 358 -36.38 30.67 -6.93
CA ASP A 358 -35.19 31.45 -6.56
C ASP A 358 -33.96 30.59 -6.21
N HIS A 359 -34.05 29.25 -6.26
CA HIS A 359 -33.00 28.34 -5.80
C HIS A 359 -31.70 28.52 -6.58
N GLU A 360 -31.78 28.50 -7.92
CA GLU A 360 -30.60 28.64 -8.79
C GLU A 360 -29.98 30.03 -8.64
N GLU A 361 -30.83 31.06 -8.59
CA GLU A 361 -30.36 32.43 -8.43
C GLU A 361 -29.66 32.63 -7.08
N ARG A 362 -30.20 32.04 -6.00
CA ARG A 362 -29.60 32.07 -4.66
C ARG A 362 -28.30 31.27 -4.60
N LYS A 363 -28.24 30.09 -5.23
CA LYS A 363 -27.03 29.26 -5.28
C LYS A 363 -25.92 30.00 -6.03
N ARG A 364 -26.21 30.51 -7.23
CA ARG A 364 -25.30 31.35 -8.03
C ARG A 364 -24.82 32.56 -7.24
N LYS A 365 -25.74 33.32 -6.60
CA LYS A 365 -25.41 34.49 -5.76
C LYS A 365 -24.56 34.10 -4.53
N ARG A 366 -24.76 32.91 -3.96
CA ARG A 366 -23.97 32.39 -2.82
C ARG A 366 -22.55 32.03 -3.25
N GLU A 367 -22.39 31.34 -4.37
CA GLU A 367 -21.10 30.96 -4.95
C GLU A 367 -20.30 32.20 -5.36
N ALA A 368 -20.93 33.17 -6.05
CA ALA A 368 -20.29 34.45 -6.40
C ALA A 368 -19.80 35.23 -5.16
N ARG A 369 -20.59 35.28 -4.08
CA ARG A 369 -20.18 35.94 -2.82
C ARG A 369 -19.16 35.16 -2.00
N SER A 370 -18.95 33.87 -2.28
CA SER A 370 -18.09 33.01 -1.47
C SER A 370 -16.64 33.51 -1.42
N ALA A 371 -16.10 34.00 -2.54
CA ALA A 371 -14.76 34.57 -2.63
C ALA A 371 -14.59 35.81 -1.75
N HIS A 372 -15.55 36.74 -1.81
CA HIS A 372 -15.56 37.94 -0.96
C HIS A 372 -15.72 37.59 0.52
N LYS A 373 -16.65 36.68 0.85
CA LYS A 373 -16.84 36.22 2.23
C LYS A 373 -15.60 35.51 2.78
N ALA A 374 -14.94 34.68 1.98
CA ALA A 374 -13.72 33.98 2.39
C ALA A 374 -12.57 34.96 2.65
N SER A 375 -12.40 35.98 1.80
CA SER A 375 -11.42 37.05 1.99
C SER A 375 -11.71 37.88 3.25
N GLN A 376 -12.96 38.34 3.40
CA GLN A 376 -13.41 39.09 4.57
C GLN A 376 -13.24 38.29 5.86
N TYR A 377 -13.62 37.01 5.85
CA TYR A 377 -13.49 36.12 6.99
C TYR A 377 -12.01 35.91 7.36
N ALA A 378 -11.12 35.76 6.37
CA ALA A 378 -9.69 35.63 6.62
C ALA A 378 -9.05 36.88 7.25
N GLN A 379 -9.55 38.08 6.93
CA GLN A 379 -9.08 39.34 7.51
C GLN A 379 -9.60 39.58 8.94
N LYS A 380 -10.84 39.14 9.22
CA LYS A 380 -11.51 39.38 10.51
C LYS A 380 -11.26 38.31 11.56
N VAL A 381 -10.86 37.10 11.15
CA VAL A 381 -10.65 35.99 12.08
C VAL A 381 -9.31 36.16 12.81
N HIS A 382 -9.31 35.96 14.13
CA HIS A 382 -8.12 36.08 14.97
C HIS A 382 -7.82 34.79 15.74
N GLY A 383 -6.61 34.69 16.31
CA GLY A 383 -6.20 33.59 17.18
C GLY A 383 -6.10 32.22 16.49
N LEU A 384 -6.48 31.16 17.20
CA LEU A 384 -6.37 29.77 16.70
C LEU A 384 -7.22 29.54 15.44
N LYS A 385 -8.40 30.16 15.36
CA LYS A 385 -9.28 30.05 14.19
C LYS A 385 -8.60 30.60 12.92
N ALA A 386 -7.84 31.69 13.04
CA ALA A 386 -7.05 32.24 11.95
C ALA A 386 -5.92 31.31 11.51
N LYS A 387 -5.19 30.74 12.48
CA LYS A 387 -4.13 29.76 12.22
C LYS A 387 -4.66 28.52 11.50
N MET A 388 -5.80 27.97 11.94
CA MET A 388 -6.45 26.82 11.30
C MET A 388 -6.93 27.17 9.88
N LEU A 389 -7.53 28.34 9.69
CA LEU A 389 -7.95 28.79 8.36
C LEU A 389 -6.77 28.91 7.40
N ASN A 390 -5.66 29.50 7.83
CA ASN A 390 -4.47 29.62 6.99
C ASN A 390 -3.83 28.27 6.68
N LYS A 391 -3.78 27.35 7.66
CA LYS A 391 -3.31 25.98 7.45
C LYS A 391 -4.18 25.25 6.42
N ARG A 392 -5.51 25.35 6.55
CA ARG A 392 -6.46 24.77 5.60
C ARG A 392 -6.29 25.34 4.19
N ARG A 393 -6.27 26.67 4.05
CA ARG A 393 -6.07 27.32 2.74
C ARG A 393 -4.72 27.00 2.10
N HIS A 394 -3.67 26.85 2.91
CA HIS A 394 -2.36 26.44 2.43
C HIS A 394 -2.40 25.01 1.86
N ALA A 395 -3.07 24.08 2.56
CA ALA A 395 -3.25 22.71 2.09
C ALA A 395 -4.10 22.65 0.80
N GLU A 396 -5.22 23.37 0.74
CA GLU A 396 -6.08 23.47 -0.45
C GLU A 396 -5.29 24.01 -1.66
N LYS A 397 -4.46 25.05 -1.47
CA LYS A 397 -3.59 25.58 -2.53
C LYS A 397 -2.57 24.55 -3.01
N ILE A 398 -1.94 23.81 -2.10
CA ILE A 398 -0.97 22.75 -2.47
C ILE A 398 -1.67 21.65 -3.25
N GLN A 399 -2.85 21.21 -2.80
CA GLN A 399 -3.63 20.18 -3.47
C GLN A 399 -3.99 20.63 -4.90
N MET A 400 -4.54 21.84 -5.06
CA MET A 400 -4.87 22.39 -6.38
C MET A 400 -3.63 22.51 -7.28
N LYS A 401 -2.49 22.95 -6.75
CA LYS A 401 -1.24 23.00 -7.52
C LYS A 401 -0.80 21.61 -7.98
N LYS A 402 -0.90 20.60 -7.10
CA LYS A 402 -0.58 19.21 -7.45
C LYS A 402 -1.53 18.66 -8.51
N THR A 403 -2.83 18.90 -8.40
CA THR A 403 -3.81 18.41 -9.39
C THR A 403 -3.65 19.08 -10.74
N ILE A 404 -3.38 20.39 -10.77
CA ILE A 404 -3.08 21.12 -12.01
C ILE A 404 -1.81 20.57 -12.64
N LYS A 405 -0.73 20.43 -11.86
CA LYS A 405 0.54 19.87 -12.34
C LYS A 405 0.37 18.44 -12.89
N GLN A 406 -0.34 17.56 -12.17
CA GLN A 406 -0.64 16.21 -12.63
C GLN A 406 -1.46 16.20 -13.93
N HIS A 407 -2.41 17.12 -14.08
CA HIS A 407 -3.21 17.25 -15.29
C HIS A 407 -2.37 17.78 -16.48
N GLU A 408 -1.51 18.76 -16.24
CA GLU A 408 -0.55 19.28 -17.23
C GLU A 408 0.44 18.19 -17.67
N GLU A 409 1.02 17.45 -16.73
CA GLU A 409 1.92 16.31 -16.99
C GLU A 409 1.21 15.17 -17.72
N LYS A 410 -0.08 14.91 -17.42
CA LYS A 410 -0.88 13.92 -18.17
C LYS A 410 -1.13 14.34 -19.61
N ASN A 411 -1.35 15.62 -19.85
CA ASN A 411 -1.64 16.15 -21.18
C ASN A 411 -0.35 16.31 -22.01
N ALA A 412 0.76 16.63 -21.36
CA ALA A 412 2.09 16.60 -21.96
C ALA A 412 2.56 15.15 -22.08
N LYS A 413 2.25 14.49 -23.21
CA LYS A 413 3.01 13.31 -23.62
C LYS A 413 4.44 13.75 -23.94
N SER A 414 5.30 13.87 -22.94
CA SER A 414 6.73 13.81 -23.19
C SER A 414 7.00 12.43 -23.79
N LYS A 415 7.36 12.36 -25.08
CA LYS A 415 8.19 11.25 -25.55
C LYS A 415 9.36 11.19 -24.57
N SER A 416 9.62 10.04 -23.96
CA SER A 416 10.83 9.81 -23.19
C SER A 416 12.02 10.05 -24.13
N ALA A 417 12.52 11.28 -24.14
CA ALA A 417 13.76 11.66 -24.80
C ALA A 417 14.95 11.43 -23.85
N ASP A 418 14.83 10.44 -22.98
CA ASP A 418 15.96 9.98 -22.19
C ASP A 418 16.70 8.99 -23.09
N ALA A 419 17.71 9.51 -23.80
CA ALA A 419 18.88 8.70 -24.10
C ALA A 419 19.31 8.05 -22.77
N ILE A 420 19.49 6.73 -22.79
CA ILE A 420 19.95 5.94 -21.64
C ILE A 420 21.09 6.73 -20.99
N PRO A 421 20.96 7.21 -19.73
CA PRO A 421 22.01 7.98 -19.11
C PRO A 421 23.29 7.14 -19.09
N GLU A 422 24.37 7.69 -19.63
CA GLU A 422 25.70 7.08 -19.59
C GLU A 422 26.08 6.83 -18.13
N GLY A 423 25.96 5.58 -17.69
CA GLY A 423 25.90 5.22 -16.26
C GLY A 423 24.76 4.26 -15.87
N ALA A 424 24.09 3.60 -16.82
CA ALA A 424 23.16 2.51 -16.53
C ALA A 424 23.83 1.42 -15.68
N VAL A 425 23.47 1.38 -14.41
CA VAL A 425 23.99 0.38 -13.47
C VAL A 425 23.01 -0.80 -13.46
N PRO A 426 23.50 -2.05 -13.43
CA PRO A 426 22.63 -3.23 -13.31
C PRO A 426 21.64 -3.12 -12.16
N THR A 427 20.50 -3.81 -12.26
CA THR A 427 19.37 -3.71 -11.30
C THR A 427 19.76 -3.89 -9.84
N TYR A 428 20.76 -4.73 -9.55
CA TYR A 428 21.29 -4.99 -8.21
C TYR A 428 22.18 -3.86 -7.64
N LEU A 429 22.46 -2.82 -8.42
CA LEU A 429 23.21 -1.62 -8.02
C LEU A 429 22.34 -0.34 -8.09
N LEU A 430 21.10 -0.42 -8.58
CA LEU A 430 20.20 0.74 -8.68
C LEU A 430 19.85 1.34 -7.31
N ASP A 431 19.72 0.50 -6.28
CA ASP A 431 19.37 0.91 -4.91
C ASP A 431 20.59 1.24 -4.03
N ARG A 432 21.82 1.00 -4.55
CA ARG A 432 23.04 1.52 -3.95
C ARG A 432 23.26 2.92 -4.50
N GLU A 433 22.67 3.92 -3.84
CA GLU A 433 22.90 5.34 -4.17
C GLU A 433 24.41 5.60 -4.33
N GLY A 434 24.86 5.70 -5.59
CA GLY A 434 26.17 6.21 -5.93
C GLY A 434 26.12 7.73 -5.76
N GLU A 435 26.79 8.25 -4.73
CA GLU A 435 26.99 9.69 -4.57
C GLU A 435 27.60 10.28 -5.85
N ASP A 436 26.97 11.35 -6.36
CA ASP A 436 27.34 12.02 -7.62
C ASP A 436 28.85 12.33 -7.70
N ARG A 437 29.53 11.72 -8.68
CA ARG A 437 30.99 11.72 -8.82
C ARG A 437 31.63 13.08 -9.11
N ALA A 438 30.86 14.08 -9.51
CA ALA A 438 31.41 15.37 -9.93
C ALA A 438 31.97 16.24 -8.79
N LYS A 439 31.56 16.01 -7.53
CA LYS A 439 32.11 16.73 -6.35
C LYS A 439 33.25 15.98 -5.63
N ILE A 440 33.63 14.80 -6.13
CA ILE A 440 34.43 13.84 -5.37
C ILE A 440 35.93 14.16 -5.38
N LEU A 441 36.51 14.81 -6.38
CA LEU A 441 37.96 15.06 -6.37
C LEU A 441 38.41 16.02 -5.25
N SER A 442 37.61 17.05 -4.94
CA SER A 442 37.89 17.99 -3.84
C SER A 442 37.52 17.40 -2.47
N ASN A 443 36.50 16.55 -2.42
CA ASN A 443 36.07 15.87 -1.19
C ASN A 443 36.90 14.63 -0.87
N MET A 444 37.50 13.93 -1.84
CA MET A 444 38.32 12.72 -1.62
C MET A 444 39.56 13.01 -0.79
N VAL A 445 40.19 14.18 -0.95
CA VAL A 445 41.36 14.56 -0.15
C VAL A 445 40.94 14.86 1.30
N LYS A 446 39.76 15.43 1.50
CA LYS A 446 39.17 15.67 2.83
C LYS A 446 38.58 14.38 3.45
N GLN A 447 38.05 13.48 2.62
CA GLN A 447 37.52 12.16 3.00
C GLN A 447 38.66 11.20 3.32
N LYS A 448 39.77 11.14 2.58
CA LYS A 448 40.93 10.32 2.95
C LYS A 448 41.52 10.69 4.32
N ARG A 449 41.45 11.97 4.71
CA ARG A 449 41.79 12.42 6.08
C ARG A 449 40.73 12.05 7.13
N LYS A 450 39.45 11.94 6.75
CA LYS A 450 38.32 11.55 7.63
C LYS A 450 38.11 10.03 7.72
N GLU A 451 38.31 9.25 6.66
CA GLU A 451 38.08 7.81 6.58
C GLU A 451 39.04 7.01 7.47
N LYS A 452 40.25 7.52 7.68
CA LYS A 452 41.21 6.94 8.64
C LYS A 452 40.74 7.06 10.10
N ALA A 453 39.80 7.96 10.40
CA ALA A 453 39.28 8.23 11.74
C ALA A 453 37.76 7.97 11.90
N GLY A 454 36.99 7.89 10.81
CA GLY A 454 35.52 7.96 10.81
C GLY A 454 34.78 6.69 10.37
N LYS A 455 35.50 5.63 9.97
CA LYS A 455 34.88 4.39 9.45
C LYS A 455 33.99 3.67 10.48
N TRP A 456 34.22 3.89 11.77
CA TRP A 456 33.49 3.28 12.89
C TRP A 456 32.78 4.30 13.77
N ALA A 457 32.53 5.51 13.25
CA ALA A 457 31.83 6.54 14.00
C ALA A 457 30.36 6.16 14.17
N VAL A 458 29.88 6.20 15.42
CA VAL A 458 28.45 6.06 15.71
C VAL A 458 27.66 7.26 15.14
N PRO A 459 26.38 7.11 14.79
CA PRO A 459 25.56 8.18 14.20
C PRO A 459 25.53 9.48 15.01
N LEU A 460 25.56 9.39 16.33
CA LEU A 460 25.64 10.51 17.26
C LEU A 460 26.95 10.45 18.06
N PRO A 461 28.07 10.98 17.54
CA PRO A 461 29.37 10.89 18.21
C PRO A 461 29.47 11.86 19.40
N THR A 462 28.82 13.02 19.32
CA THR A 462 28.78 14.03 20.37
C THR A 462 27.33 14.33 20.73
N VAL A 463 27.06 14.42 22.04
CA VAL A 463 25.75 14.73 22.58
C VAL A 463 25.90 15.86 23.59
N ARG A 464 24.84 16.66 23.76
CA ARG A 464 24.75 17.66 24.82
C ARG A 464 25.13 17.04 26.17
N GLY A 465 26.10 17.66 26.85
CA GLY A 465 26.41 17.35 28.24
C GLY A 465 25.22 17.71 29.12
N MET A 466 24.84 16.81 30.03
CA MET A 466 23.85 17.11 31.07
C MET A 466 24.56 17.26 32.40
N ALA A 467 24.12 18.24 33.17
CA ALA A 467 24.55 18.44 34.53
C ALA A 467 23.89 17.41 35.48
N GLU A 468 24.54 17.13 36.61
CA GLU A 468 24.06 16.10 37.54
C GLU A 468 22.73 16.46 38.22
N ASP A 469 22.43 17.76 38.36
CA ASP A 469 21.18 18.27 38.91
C ASP A 469 19.97 18.00 38.01
N GLU A 470 20.16 18.00 36.69
CA GLU A 470 19.15 17.60 35.70
C GLU A 470 18.87 16.08 35.79
N MET A 471 19.91 15.30 36.08
CA MET A 471 19.85 13.83 36.17
C MET A 471 19.24 13.34 37.49
N PHE A 472 19.57 14.02 38.59
CA PHE A 472 19.22 13.58 39.94
C PHE A 472 18.45 14.64 40.71
N LYS A 473 17.19 14.33 41.02
CA LYS A 473 16.40 15.10 41.97
C LYS A 473 16.77 14.73 43.41
N VAL A 474 17.07 15.73 44.24
CA VAL A 474 17.35 15.52 45.66
C VAL A 474 16.07 15.12 46.40
N VAL A 475 16.12 14.01 47.15
CA VAL A 475 14.99 13.55 47.99
C VAL A 475 15.32 13.80 49.46
N LYS A 476 14.50 14.62 50.11
CA LYS A 476 14.62 14.95 51.53
C LYS A 476 13.92 13.90 52.39
N THR A 477 14.58 13.43 53.45
CA THR A 477 14.09 12.36 54.35
C THR A 477 14.05 12.81 55.82
N GLY A 478 13.25 12.12 56.63
CA GLY A 478 12.98 12.44 58.04
C GLY A 478 11.75 13.33 58.25
N LYS A 479 11.22 13.37 59.47
CA LYS A 479 10.00 14.15 59.83
C LYS A 479 10.11 15.63 59.43
N HIS A 480 11.27 16.23 59.70
CA HIS A 480 11.58 17.62 59.36
C HIS A 480 12.25 17.81 57.98
N LYS A 481 12.40 16.73 57.19
CA LYS A 481 13.00 16.76 55.83
C LYS A 481 14.38 17.42 55.75
N THR A 482 15.21 17.31 56.78
CA THR A 482 16.54 17.93 56.81
C THR A 482 17.61 17.10 56.10
N LYS A 483 17.42 15.77 55.98
CA LYS A 483 18.44 14.86 55.44
C LYS A 483 18.29 14.71 53.92
N GLN A 484 19.32 15.12 53.18
CA GLN A 484 19.32 15.21 51.70
C GLN A 484 20.25 14.20 51.01
N TRP A 485 20.42 13.01 51.57
CA TRP A 485 21.40 12.03 51.06
C TRP A 485 20.90 11.19 49.87
N LYS A 486 19.58 11.12 49.65
CA LYS A 486 18.96 10.36 48.56
C LYS A 486 18.90 11.15 47.26
N ARG A 487 19.00 10.44 46.13
CA ARG A 487 18.94 10.96 44.76
C ARG A 487 17.93 10.14 43.97
N LEU A 488 16.95 10.79 43.35
CA LEU A 488 15.97 10.18 42.46
C LEU A 488 16.38 10.44 41.01
N VAL A 489 16.50 9.38 40.22
CA VAL A 489 16.78 9.49 38.78
C VAL A 489 15.52 9.99 38.07
N THR A 490 15.66 11.07 37.30
CA THR A 490 14.56 11.72 36.56
C THR A 490 14.47 11.26 35.10
N LYS A 491 15.51 10.61 34.58
CA LYS A 491 15.60 10.13 33.21
C LYS A 491 15.15 8.69 33.07
N ALA A 492 14.90 8.26 31.83
CA ALA A 492 14.59 6.87 31.52
C ALA A 492 15.72 5.94 31.98
N THR A 493 15.35 4.76 32.48
CA THR A 493 16.30 3.77 32.98
C THR A 493 15.95 2.39 32.46
N PHE A 494 16.98 1.58 32.20
CA PHE A 494 16.85 0.14 32.05
C PHE A 494 17.32 -0.55 33.32
N VAL A 495 16.59 -1.59 33.65
CA VAL A 495 16.81 -2.39 34.84
C VAL A 495 16.64 -3.85 34.42
N GLY A 496 17.67 -4.66 34.60
CA GLY A 496 17.67 -6.06 34.18
C GLY A 496 16.57 -6.90 34.87
N GLU A 497 16.27 -8.06 34.30
CA GLU A 497 15.13 -8.91 34.70
C GLU A 497 15.19 -9.37 36.17
N GLY A 498 16.40 -9.62 36.70
CA GLY A 498 16.61 -10.01 38.11
C GLY A 498 16.64 -8.87 39.12
N PHE A 499 16.19 -7.66 38.77
CA PHE A 499 16.32 -6.52 39.67
C PHE A 499 15.37 -6.58 40.87
N THR A 500 15.96 -6.62 42.06
CA THR A 500 15.26 -6.45 43.33
C THR A 500 15.66 -5.12 43.96
N ARG A 501 14.69 -4.36 44.49
CA ARG A 501 14.99 -3.07 45.14
C ARG A 501 15.77 -3.31 46.44
N LYS A 502 16.80 -2.49 46.66
CA LYS A 502 17.51 -2.46 47.94
C LYS A 502 16.58 -1.91 49.04
N PRO A 503 16.73 -2.33 50.31
CA PRO A 503 15.95 -1.77 51.40
C PRO A 503 16.08 -0.23 51.46
N PRO A 504 15.01 0.53 51.79
CA PRO A 504 15.01 1.99 51.72
C PRO A 504 16.12 2.68 52.52
N LYS A 505 16.67 2.04 53.56
CA LYS A 505 17.79 2.56 54.35
C LYS A 505 19.13 2.54 53.60
N TYR A 506 19.32 1.60 52.67
CA TYR A 506 20.56 1.42 51.90
C TYR A 506 20.45 1.91 50.44
N GLU A 507 19.24 2.23 49.97
CA GLU A 507 19.00 2.79 48.64
C GLU A 507 19.28 4.30 48.61
N ARG A 508 20.43 4.68 48.03
CA ARG A 508 20.80 6.08 47.77
C ARG A 508 20.23 6.60 46.46
N PHE A 509 20.39 5.84 45.37
CA PHE A 509 19.88 6.16 44.04
C PHE A 509 18.57 5.43 43.78
N VAL A 510 17.48 6.18 43.68
CA VAL A 510 16.13 5.66 43.45
C VAL A 510 15.81 5.76 41.98
N ARG A 511 15.58 4.61 41.34
CA ARG A 511 15.12 4.50 39.93
C ARG A 511 13.62 4.19 39.94
N PRO A 512 12.73 5.16 39.70
CA PRO A 512 11.28 4.97 39.85
C PRO A 512 10.74 4.02 38.77
N MET A 513 9.70 3.23 39.12
CA MET A 513 9.14 2.21 38.23
C MET A 513 8.57 2.79 36.93
N GLY A 514 7.94 3.97 36.99
CA GLY A 514 7.36 4.64 35.82
C GLY A 514 8.40 5.13 34.80
N LEU A 515 9.70 5.13 35.13
CA LEU A 515 10.78 5.46 34.21
C LEU A 515 11.63 4.24 33.83
N ARG A 516 11.15 3.02 34.11
CA ARG A 516 11.85 1.79 33.76
C ARG A 516 11.32 1.23 32.45
N TYR A 517 12.19 1.16 31.45
CA TYR A 517 11.87 0.62 30.15
C TYR A 517 12.51 -0.77 29.99
N LYS A 518 11.82 -1.65 29.26
CA LYS A 518 12.29 -3.00 28.92
C LYS A 518 12.50 -3.20 27.42
N LYS A 519 11.90 -2.36 26.58
CA LYS A 519 11.94 -2.45 25.12
C LYS A 519 12.33 -1.10 24.52
N ALA A 520 12.90 -1.14 23.33
CA ALA A 520 13.24 0.03 22.52
C ALA A 520 12.72 -0.16 21.09
N HIS A 521 12.34 0.94 20.44
CA HIS A 521 12.03 0.98 19.02
C HIS A 521 13.34 1.18 18.26
N VAL A 522 13.82 0.12 17.60
CA VAL A 522 15.11 0.07 16.92
C VAL A 522 14.88 0.07 15.42
N THR A 523 15.39 1.11 14.75
CA THR A 523 15.33 1.22 13.28
C THR A 523 16.60 0.66 12.65
N HIS A 524 16.44 -0.18 11.63
CA HIS A 524 17.55 -0.67 10.81
C HIS A 524 17.80 0.32 9.65
N PRO A 525 18.98 0.94 9.53
CA PRO A 525 19.26 1.95 8.49
C PRO A 525 19.03 1.46 7.06
N GLU A 526 19.48 0.24 6.75
CA GLU A 526 19.41 -0.31 5.38
C GLU A 526 17.99 -0.80 5.01
N LEU A 527 17.34 -1.58 5.88
CA LEU A 527 15.98 -2.07 5.66
C LEU A 527 14.90 -0.97 5.78
N LYS A 528 15.23 0.20 6.34
CA LYS A 528 14.29 1.31 6.64
C LYS A 528 13.05 0.84 7.42
N ALA A 529 13.20 -0.22 8.21
CA ALA A 529 12.16 -0.82 9.04
C ALA A 529 12.48 -0.63 10.54
N THR A 530 11.44 -0.55 11.37
CA THR A 530 11.56 -0.33 12.82
C THR A 530 10.94 -1.49 13.59
N PHE A 531 11.67 -1.99 14.59
CA PHE A 531 11.32 -3.17 15.37
C PHE A 531 11.25 -2.82 16.86
N CYS A 532 10.30 -3.40 17.60
CA CYS A 532 10.15 -3.19 19.04
C CYS A 532 10.92 -4.26 19.82
N LEU A 533 12.22 -4.06 19.95
CA LEU A 533 13.15 -5.07 20.46
C LEU A 533 13.35 -4.94 21.98
N PRO A 534 13.47 -6.06 22.72
CA PRO A 534 13.80 -6.00 24.14
C PRO A 534 15.24 -5.56 24.36
N ILE A 535 15.43 -4.70 25.37
CA ILE A 535 16.74 -4.23 25.80
C ILE A 535 17.37 -5.32 26.66
N ILE A 536 18.59 -5.70 26.33
CA ILE A 536 19.40 -6.64 27.11
C ILE A 536 20.19 -5.87 28.16
N GLY A 537 20.79 -4.74 27.77
CA GLY A 537 21.67 -3.97 28.65
C GLY A 537 21.97 -2.57 28.14
N VAL A 538 22.52 -1.74 29.05
CA VAL A 538 23.08 -0.44 28.70
C VAL A 538 24.59 -0.59 28.64
N LYS A 539 25.18 -0.43 27.44
CA LYS A 539 26.61 -0.64 27.24
C LYS A 539 27.42 0.61 27.54
N LYS A 540 26.96 1.78 27.08
CA LYS A 540 27.68 3.04 27.25
C LYS A 540 26.73 4.23 27.27
N ASN A 541 26.74 4.97 28.37
CA ASN A 541 26.19 6.32 28.41
C ASN A 541 27.32 7.34 28.11
N PRO A 542 27.13 8.29 27.17
CA PRO A 542 28.18 9.23 26.77
C PRO A 542 28.57 10.24 27.84
N GLN A 543 27.74 10.45 28.88
CA GLN A 543 27.96 11.52 29.86
C GLN A 543 28.81 11.08 31.05
N SER A 544 28.53 9.89 31.59
CA SER A 544 29.26 9.36 32.74
C SER A 544 29.16 7.83 32.82
N PRO A 545 30.24 7.12 33.18
CA PRO A 545 30.20 5.69 33.49
C PRO A 545 29.22 5.33 34.62
N LEU A 546 29.01 6.23 35.58
CA LEU A 546 28.03 6.05 36.66
C LEU A 546 26.61 5.84 36.09
N TYR A 547 26.27 6.57 35.02
CA TYR A 547 24.96 6.48 34.38
C TYR A 547 24.80 5.16 33.63
N THR A 548 25.88 4.65 33.03
CA THR A 548 25.91 3.29 32.46
C THR A 548 25.60 2.25 33.54
N GLN A 549 26.24 2.34 34.72
CA GLN A 549 26.00 1.39 35.82
C GLN A 549 24.59 1.49 36.41
N LEU A 550 24.04 2.70 36.50
CA LEU A 550 22.65 2.92 36.91
C LEU A 550 21.64 2.54 35.82
N GLY A 551 22.10 2.22 34.60
CA GLY A 551 21.25 1.88 33.47
C GLY A 551 20.47 3.08 32.94
N VAL A 552 20.97 4.30 33.09
CA VAL A 552 20.29 5.52 32.62
C VAL A 552 20.40 5.60 31.10
N ILE A 553 19.26 5.84 30.46
CA ILE A 553 19.12 5.96 29.02
C ILE A 553 18.84 7.41 28.67
N THR A 554 19.80 8.01 28.00
CA THR A 554 19.77 9.39 27.48
C THR A 554 20.05 9.37 25.98
N LYS A 555 19.84 10.49 25.29
CA LYS A 555 20.28 10.62 23.89
C LYS A 555 21.75 10.21 23.72
N GLY A 556 22.04 9.43 22.68
CA GLY A 556 23.35 8.86 22.36
C GLY A 556 23.81 7.70 23.23
N THR A 557 22.99 7.22 24.17
CA THR A 557 23.28 6.00 24.92
C THR A 557 23.32 4.81 23.97
N VAL A 558 24.34 3.97 24.11
CA VAL A 558 24.47 2.71 23.38
C VAL A 558 23.86 1.60 24.22
N LEU A 559 22.83 0.98 23.67
CA LEU A 559 22.10 -0.16 24.22
C LEU A 559 22.55 -1.44 23.52
N GLU A 560 22.46 -2.53 24.24
CA GLU A 560 22.46 -3.88 23.68
C GLU A 560 21.01 -4.34 23.59
N VAL A 561 20.57 -4.69 22.38
CA VAL A 561 19.19 -5.06 22.07
C VAL A 561 19.14 -6.47 21.50
N ASN A 562 18.07 -7.19 21.82
CA ASN A 562 17.87 -8.52 21.27
C ASN A 562 17.39 -8.43 19.82
N VAL A 563 18.15 -9.01 18.89
CA VAL A 563 17.87 -8.99 17.45
C VAL A 563 17.47 -10.36 16.89
N SER A 564 17.05 -11.30 17.75
CA SER A 564 16.60 -12.62 17.31
C SER A 564 15.46 -12.56 16.29
N GLU A 565 14.57 -11.58 16.40
CA GLU A 565 13.47 -11.34 15.45
C GLU A 565 13.94 -10.91 14.05
N LEU A 566 15.17 -10.39 13.92
CA LEU A 566 15.73 -9.99 12.62
C LEU A 566 16.35 -11.16 11.85
N GLY A 567 16.57 -12.31 12.50
CA GLY A 567 17.16 -13.49 11.84
C GLY A 567 18.58 -13.26 11.31
N LEU A 568 19.36 -12.37 11.95
CA LEU A 568 20.73 -12.07 11.52
C LEU A 568 21.64 -13.28 11.78
N VAL A 569 22.41 -13.70 10.78
CA VAL A 569 23.32 -14.85 10.88
C VAL A 569 24.73 -14.42 10.48
N THR A 570 25.72 -14.85 11.26
CA THR A 570 27.14 -14.63 10.93
C THR A 570 27.56 -15.51 9.74
N THR A 571 28.67 -15.20 9.08
CA THR A 571 29.21 -16.02 7.98
C THR A 571 29.47 -17.48 8.38
N GLY A 572 29.68 -17.74 9.68
CA GLY A 572 29.82 -19.09 10.25
C GLY A 572 28.51 -19.78 10.64
N GLY A 573 27.34 -19.28 10.19
CA GLY A 573 26.04 -19.92 10.45
C GLY A 573 25.48 -19.72 11.87
N LYS A 574 26.18 -19.01 12.75
CA LYS A 574 25.69 -18.71 14.11
C LYS A 574 24.70 -17.56 14.07
N VAL A 575 23.53 -17.76 14.71
CA VAL A 575 22.49 -16.74 14.85
C VAL A 575 22.96 -15.64 15.81
N VAL A 576 22.85 -14.39 15.36
CA VAL A 576 23.11 -13.20 16.16
C VAL A 576 21.83 -12.84 16.90
N TRP A 577 21.87 -12.88 18.23
CA TRP A 577 20.74 -12.52 19.07
C TRP A 577 20.96 -11.20 19.81
N GLY A 578 22.17 -10.65 19.85
CA GLY A 578 22.47 -9.36 20.48
C GLY A 578 23.21 -8.43 19.54
N LYS A 579 22.75 -7.17 19.43
CA LYS A 579 23.44 -6.14 18.65
C LYS A 579 23.36 -4.78 19.34
N TYR A 580 24.30 -3.90 19.03
CA TYR A 580 24.30 -2.55 19.60
C TYR A 580 23.36 -1.62 18.84
N ALA A 581 22.65 -0.79 19.57
CA ALA A 581 21.81 0.27 19.03
C ALA A 581 22.08 1.58 19.79
N GLN A 582 22.07 2.70 19.08
CA GLN A 582 22.27 4.01 19.67
C GLN A 582 20.95 4.78 19.76
N VAL A 583 20.61 5.25 20.97
CA VAL A 583 19.39 6.03 21.22
C VAL A 583 19.49 7.41 20.56
N THR A 584 18.46 7.79 19.81
CA THR A 584 18.44 9.02 18.99
C THR A 584 17.61 10.15 19.58
N ASN A 585 16.59 9.83 20.37
CA ASN A 585 15.70 10.80 21.01
C ASN A 585 16.04 11.05 22.49
N ASN A 586 15.24 11.88 23.17
CA ASN A 586 15.29 12.09 24.61
C ASN A 586 14.07 11.38 25.24
N PRO A 587 14.22 10.15 25.74
CA PRO A 587 13.07 9.32 26.13
C PRO A 587 12.20 9.92 27.24
N GLU A 588 12.76 10.81 28.06
CA GLU A 588 12.05 11.50 29.14
C GLU A 588 10.95 12.45 28.65
N ASN A 589 11.01 12.95 27.41
CA ASN A 589 10.02 13.87 26.85
C ASN A 589 8.92 13.13 26.08
N ASP A 590 9.28 12.01 25.45
CA ASP A 590 8.43 11.34 24.46
C ASP A 590 7.73 10.10 25.04
N GLY A 591 8.27 9.50 26.12
CA GLY A 591 7.78 8.23 26.65
C GLY A 591 8.18 6.99 25.82
N CYS A 592 9.04 7.17 24.82
CA CYS A 592 9.53 6.12 23.92
C CYS A 592 11.05 6.15 23.85
N ILE A 593 11.69 4.98 23.74
CA ILE A 593 13.12 4.86 23.45
C ILE A 593 13.28 4.54 21.97
N ASN A 594 13.65 5.53 21.17
CA ASN A 594 13.95 5.35 19.76
C ASN A 594 15.46 5.22 19.58
N ALA A 595 15.89 4.17 18.88
CA ALA A 595 17.28 3.87 18.65
C ALA A 595 17.53 3.45 17.20
N VAL A 596 18.76 3.62 16.75
CA VAL A 596 19.23 3.16 15.43
C VAL A 596 20.22 2.04 15.65
N LEU A 597 20.03 0.93 14.92
CA LEU A 597 20.93 -0.21 14.96
C LEU A 597 22.32 0.20 14.42
N LEU A 598 23.37 -0.15 15.15
CA LEU A 598 24.74 0.01 14.69
C LEU A 598 25.08 -1.22 13.86
N VAL A 599 24.94 -1.09 12.53
CA VAL A 599 25.06 -2.22 11.58
C VAL A 599 26.49 -2.71 11.46
#